data_AF-A0A3N1GRX4-F1
#
_entry.id   AF-A0A3N1GRX4-F1
#
_cell.length_a   1.000
_cell.length_b   1.000
_cell.length_c   1.000
_cell.angle_alpha   90.00
_cell.angle_beta   90.00
_cell.angle_gamma   90.00
#
_symmetry.space_group_name_H-M   'P 1'
#
loop_
_entity.id
_entity.type
_entity.pdbx_description
1 polymer ?
#
loop_
_entity_poly.entity_id
_entity_poly.type
_entity_poly.pdbx_seq_one_letter_code
_entity_poly.pdbx_strand_id
1 'polypeptide(L)'
;MTVRDARPRLADPGRDIAVRNARPVPVRAPDGAADLPRYLGALRRLSDADDLAVAYAGCTLAVEVAGREGAAAGLVMAYSERSSSARRLGDLAGARADAEAAAELLQVSGAEPDGATAALLTARRIAVRLDLGELESADALLAATPFGGDLPDEGEYLLLRYTRGRLHAASARPGEGLADLYRCGERVAARRSDHPGVLPWRSAAATVLAGLGAAEAAERLVAEEVALSRRHGLASALGRALRIQGRVRPGLAGKESAEEAVRVLQGTPRRFELASALVDLGGLLNLARRRPQARRVLREGLELAEECGSPELVDRARGYYAGRSPAS
;
A
#
# COMPACT_ATOMS: atom_id res chain seq x y z
N MET A 1 -31.46 15.88 34.68
CA MET A 1 -30.30 16.75 34.99
C MET A 1 -29.10 16.20 34.24
N THR A 2 -28.49 17.05 33.43
CA THR A 2 -27.53 16.80 32.34
C THR A 2 -26.40 15.82 32.65
N VAL A 3 -26.36 14.73 31.87
CA VAL A 3 -25.20 13.83 31.74
C VAL A 3 -24.10 14.60 31.02
N ARG A 4 -23.00 14.88 31.72
CA ARG A 4 -21.79 15.47 31.14
C ARG A 4 -21.16 14.47 30.17
N ASP A 5 -21.18 14.82 28.89
CA ASP A 5 -20.47 14.13 27.79
C ASP A 5 -18.95 14.30 27.99
N ALA A 6 -18.33 13.36 28.71
CA ALA A 6 -16.90 13.31 28.94
C ALA A 6 -16.20 12.52 27.81
N ARG A 7 -16.17 13.10 26.61
CA ARG A 7 -15.29 12.63 25.53
C ARG A 7 -13.84 12.88 25.96
N PRO A 8 -12.96 11.86 26.01
CA PRO A 8 -11.54 12.12 26.12
C PRO A 8 -11.06 12.77 24.83
N ARG A 9 -10.73 14.06 24.88
CA ARG A 9 -10.00 14.77 23.82
C ARG A 9 -8.63 14.11 23.69
N LEU A 10 -8.37 13.50 22.53
CA LEU A 10 -7.01 13.17 22.12
C LEU A 10 -6.19 14.48 22.17
N ALA A 11 -5.05 14.44 22.85
CA ALA A 11 -4.25 15.61 23.16
C ALA A 11 -3.68 16.29 21.90
N ASP A 12 -3.44 17.59 22.08
CA ASP A 12 -2.93 18.64 21.17
C ASP A 12 -1.83 18.18 20.17
N PRO A 13 -1.81 18.70 18.91
CA PRO A 13 -0.93 18.24 17.86
C PRO A 13 0.52 18.67 18.11
N GLY A 14 1.37 17.71 18.48
CA GLY A 14 2.82 17.89 18.44
C GLY A 14 3.29 18.05 17.00
N ARG A 15 3.73 19.27 16.63
CA ARG A 15 4.33 19.68 15.34
C ARG A 15 3.79 18.90 14.14
N ASP A 16 2.59 19.32 13.73
CA ASP A 16 1.91 18.84 12.52
C ASP A 16 2.84 18.83 11.32
N ILE A 17 3.02 17.65 10.73
CA ILE A 17 3.08 17.59 9.28
C ILE A 17 1.68 17.97 8.84
N ALA A 18 1.48 19.28 8.64
CA ALA A 18 0.31 19.74 7.93
C ALA A 18 0.31 18.95 6.62
N VAL A 19 -0.71 18.11 6.44
CA VAL A 19 -0.97 17.47 5.15
C VAL A 19 -0.99 18.62 4.16
N ARG A 20 0.12 18.80 3.43
CA ARG A 20 0.18 19.79 2.37
C ARG A 20 -0.71 19.20 1.30
N ASN A 21 -2.00 19.52 1.39
CA ASN A 21 -2.91 19.49 0.28
C ASN A 21 -2.38 20.55 -0.69
N ALA A 22 -1.29 20.24 -1.39
CA ALA A 22 -0.92 20.97 -2.58
C ALA A 22 -2.20 21.00 -3.41
N ARG A 23 -2.65 22.20 -3.81
CA ARG A 23 -3.84 22.29 -4.66
C ARG A 23 -3.60 21.35 -5.84
N PRO A 24 -4.52 20.40 -6.11
CA PRO A 24 -4.31 19.44 -7.18
C PRO A 24 -3.99 20.23 -8.45
N VAL A 25 -2.82 19.96 -9.03
CA VAL A 25 -2.45 20.61 -10.29
C VAL A 25 -3.47 20.13 -11.31
N PRO A 26 -4.28 21.02 -11.90
CA PRO A 26 -5.33 20.59 -12.82
C PRO A 26 -4.67 19.85 -13.99
N VAL A 27 -4.99 18.57 -14.12
CA VAL A 27 -4.56 17.77 -15.26
C VAL A 27 -5.55 18.04 -16.37
N ARG A 28 -5.06 18.62 -17.48
CA ARG A 28 -5.88 18.80 -18.69
C ARG A 28 -6.42 17.44 -19.12
N ALA A 29 -7.74 17.37 -19.31
CA ALA A 29 -8.40 16.18 -19.84
C ALA A 29 -7.81 15.81 -21.21
N PRO A 30 -7.70 14.51 -21.55
CA PRO A 30 -7.24 14.09 -22.85
C PRO A 30 -8.27 14.47 -23.92
N ASP A 31 -7.83 15.02 -25.05
CA ASP A 31 -8.72 15.35 -26.17
C ASP A 31 -9.05 14.08 -26.99
N GLY A 32 -8.18 13.07 -26.93
CA GLY A 32 -8.39 11.75 -27.53
C GLY A 32 -7.35 10.72 -27.07
N ALA A 33 -7.35 9.53 -27.67
CA ALA A 33 -6.50 8.41 -27.28
C ALA A 33 -4.99 8.72 -27.36
N ALA A 34 -4.58 9.59 -28.28
CA ALA A 34 -3.18 9.99 -28.45
C ALA A 34 -2.59 10.69 -27.22
N ASP A 35 -3.42 11.35 -26.40
CA ASP A 35 -2.99 12.06 -25.20
C ASP A 35 -2.85 11.16 -23.97
N LEU A 36 -3.41 9.94 -24.04
CA LEU A 36 -3.52 9.03 -22.89
C LEU A 36 -2.18 8.70 -22.21
N PRO A 37 -1.06 8.44 -22.92
CA PRO A 37 0.21 8.16 -22.25
C PRO A 37 0.68 9.32 -21.35
N ARG A 38 0.57 10.56 -21.84
CA ARG A 38 0.94 11.76 -21.05
C ARG A 38 -0.03 11.97 -19.90
N TYR A 39 -1.33 11.81 -20.18
CA TYR A 39 -2.39 11.98 -19.20
C TYR A 39 -2.27 10.98 -18.05
N LEU A 40 -2.15 9.68 -18.34
CA LEU A 40 -1.95 8.61 -17.34
C LEU A 40 -0.65 8.80 -16.55
N GLY A 41 0.42 9.28 -17.19
CA GLY A 41 1.65 9.65 -16.50
C GLY A 41 1.46 10.79 -15.48
N ALA A 42 0.55 11.74 -15.75
CA ALA A 42 0.19 12.78 -14.80
C ALA A 42 -0.66 12.25 -13.64
N LEU A 43 -1.63 11.36 -13.93
CA LEU A 43 -2.45 10.72 -12.89
C LEU A 43 -1.63 9.86 -11.94
N ARG A 44 -0.61 9.13 -12.45
CA ARG A 44 0.33 8.38 -11.60
C ARG A 44 1.04 9.30 -10.60
N ARG A 45 1.51 10.48 -11.05
CA ARG A 45 2.14 11.47 -10.16
C ARG A 45 1.18 12.02 -9.11
N LEU A 46 -0.09 12.26 -9.47
CA LEU A 46 -1.12 12.63 -8.50
C LEU A 46 -1.34 11.51 -7.47
N SER A 47 -1.42 10.26 -7.91
CA SER A 47 -1.54 9.09 -7.05
C SER A 47 -0.38 8.94 -6.07
N ASP A 48 0.84 9.28 -6.49
CA ASP A 48 2.03 9.25 -5.64
C ASP A 48 2.11 10.44 -4.68
N ALA A 49 1.38 11.52 -4.97
CA ALA A 49 1.16 12.68 -4.11
C ALA A 49 -0.11 12.57 -3.24
N ASP A 50 -0.76 11.41 -3.20
CA ASP A 50 -2.02 11.14 -2.50
C ASP A 50 -3.27 11.89 -2.98
N ASP A 51 -3.24 12.51 -4.16
CA ASP A 51 -4.43 13.01 -4.86
C ASP A 51 -5.23 11.85 -5.51
N LEU A 52 -5.55 10.82 -4.71
CA LEU A 52 -6.09 9.55 -5.18
C LEU A 52 -7.49 9.68 -5.79
N ALA A 53 -8.33 10.57 -5.25
CA ALA A 53 -9.68 10.78 -5.77
C ALA A 53 -9.64 11.37 -7.19
N VAL A 54 -8.76 12.36 -7.41
CA VAL A 54 -8.53 12.98 -8.72
C VAL A 54 -7.90 11.96 -9.68
N ALA A 55 -6.90 11.21 -9.23
CA ALA A 55 -6.26 10.19 -10.04
C ALA A 55 -7.26 9.09 -10.46
N TYR A 56 -8.10 8.62 -9.54
CA TYR A 56 -9.13 7.61 -9.82
C TYR A 56 -10.16 8.12 -10.83
N ALA A 57 -10.73 9.31 -10.60
CA ALA A 57 -11.66 9.93 -11.53
C ALA A 57 -11.03 10.16 -12.91
N GLY A 58 -9.78 10.59 -12.94
CA GLY A 58 -9.02 10.75 -14.17
C GLY A 58 -8.81 9.42 -14.91
N CYS A 59 -8.54 8.33 -14.20
CA CYS A 59 -8.38 7.01 -14.82
C CYS A 59 -9.71 6.50 -15.37
N THR A 60 -10.84 6.80 -14.72
CA THR A 60 -12.18 6.50 -15.27
C THR A 60 -12.41 7.21 -16.59
N LEU A 61 -12.07 8.50 -16.69
CA LEU A 61 -12.13 9.23 -17.97
C LEU A 61 -11.19 8.60 -19.02
N ALA A 62 -9.99 8.17 -18.62
CA ALA A 62 -9.06 7.50 -19.54
C ALA A 62 -9.62 6.17 -20.07
N VAL A 63 -10.31 5.38 -19.23
CA VAL A 63 -11.01 4.15 -19.64
C VAL A 63 -12.10 4.47 -20.66
N GLU A 64 -12.91 5.50 -20.42
CA GLU A 64 -13.98 5.92 -21.34
C GLU A 64 -13.43 6.38 -22.70
N VAL A 65 -12.39 7.22 -22.70
CA VAL A 65 -11.76 7.71 -23.94
C VAL A 65 -11.12 6.56 -24.71
N ALA A 66 -10.35 5.70 -24.03
CA ALA A 66 -9.71 4.56 -24.66
C ALA A 66 -10.74 3.57 -25.24
N GLY A 67 -11.84 3.33 -24.53
CA GLY A 67 -12.92 2.45 -24.98
C GLY A 67 -13.66 3.01 -26.19
N ARG A 68 -14.01 4.30 -26.18
CA ARG A 68 -14.69 4.98 -27.30
C ARG A 68 -13.88 4.96 -28.59
N GLU A 69 -12.56 5.04 -28.50
CA GLU A 69 -11.65 5.13 -29.65
C GLU A 69 -10.94 3.81 -29.99
N GLY A 70 -11.27 2.71 -29.29
CA GLY A 70 -10.67 1.40 -29.54
C GLY A 70 -9.17 1.32 -29.23
N ALA A 71 -8.66 2.19 -28.35
CA ALA A 71 -7.24 2.28 -28.03
C ALA A 71 -6.82 1.25 -26.97
N ALA A 72 -6.61 -0.01 -27.40
CA ALA A 72 -6.33 -1.14 -26.51
C ALA A 72 -5.19 -0.90 -25.51
N ALA A 73 -4.04 -0.38 -25.96
CA ALA A 73 -2.91 -0.07 -25.07
C ALA A 73 -3.25 1.02 -24.04
N GLY A 74 -4.03 2.02 -24.44
CA GLY A 74 -4.54 3.05 -23.53
C GLY A 74 -5.48 2.47 -22.48
N LEU A 75 -6.34 1.53 -22.88
CA LEU A 75 -7.29 0.87 -22.00
C LEU A 75 -6.59 0.00 -20.95
N VAL A 76 -5.59 -0.82 -21.36
CA VAL A 76 -4.74 -1.62 -20.45
C VAL A 76 -4.10 -0.74 -19.38
N MET A 77 -3.48 0.37 -19.80
CA MET A 77 -2.78 1.26 -18.88
C MET A 77 -3.74 2.05 -17.98
N ALA A 78 -4.92 2.43 -18.48
CA ALA A 78 -5.95 3.10 -17.68
C ALA A 78 -6.50 2.18 -16.58
N TYR A 79 -6.82 0.92 -16.90
CA TYR A 79 -7.21 -0.07 -15.90
C TYR A 79 -6.11 -0.34 -14.87
N SER A 80 -4.85 -0.48 -15.30
CA SER A 80 -3.71 -0.69 -14.39
C SER A 80 -3.55 0.44 -13.35
N GLU A 81 -3.66 1.70 -13.78
CA GLU A 81 -3.55 2.85 -12.87
C GLU A 81 -4.81 3.06 -12.03
N ARG A 82 -6.00 2.75 -12.56
CA ARG A 82 -7.23 2.79 -11.78
C ARG A 82 -7.24 1.73 -10.68
N SER A 83 -6.78 0.51 -10.98
CA SER A 83 -6.56 -0.56 -10.00
C SER A 83 -5.64 -0.11 -8.86
N SER A 84 -4.51 0.53 -9.20
CA SER A 84 -3.59 1.11 -8.22
C SER A 84 -4.28 2.10 -7.30
N SER A 85 -5.08 3.00 -7.87
CA SER A 85 -5.75 4.07 -7.14
C SER A 85 -6.87 3.51 -6.25
N ALA A 86 -7.69 2.60 -6.79
CA ALA A 86 -8.74 1.86 -6.08
C ALA A 86 -8.17 1.13 -4.85
N ARG A 87 -7.09 0.36 -5.02
CA ARG A 87 -6.44 -0.37 -3.91
C ARG A 87 -6.01 0.57 -2.79
N ARG A 88 -5.43 1.73 -3.15
CA ARG A 88 -4.97 2.75 -2.20
C ARG A 88 -6.14 3.46 -1.51
N LEU A 89 -7.27 3.64 -2.20
CA LEU A 89 -8.53 4.17 -1.66
C LEU A 89 -9.27 3.17 -0.76
N GLY A 90 -8.86 1.90 -0.77
CA GLY A 90 -9.49 0.82 -0.02
C GLY A 90 -10.55 0.05 -0.82
N ASP A 91 -10.84 0.39 -2.07
CA ASP A 91 -11.73 -0.41 -2.91
C ASP A 91 -10.96 -1.61 -3.50
N LEU A 92 -10.80 -2.68 -2.71
CA LEU A 92 -10.08 -3.88 -3.15
C LEU A 92 -10.83 -4.67 -4.21
N ALA A 93 -12.17 -4.63 -4.19
CA ALA A 93 -13.00 -5.31 -5.19
C ALA A 93 -12.83 -4.65 -6.57
N GLY A 94 -12.96 -3.33 -6.65
CA GLY A 94 -12.69 -2.56 -7.87
C GLY A 94 -11.24 -2.69 -8.32
N ALA A 95 -10.29 -2.67 -7.37
CA ALA A 95 -8.88 -2.86 -7.69
C ALA A 95 -8.59 -4.22 -8.33
N ARG A 96 -9.22 -5.29 -7.85
CA ARG A 96 -9.12 -6.64 -8.43
C ARG A 96 -9.71 -6.67 -9.83
N ALA A 97 -10.94 -6.19 -9.99
CA ALA A 97 -11.62 -6.17 -11.29
C ALA A 97 -10.78 -5.46 -12.35
N ASP A 98 -10.24 -4.28 -12.03
CA ASP A 98 -9.41 -3.51 -12.95
C ASP A 98 -8.06 -4.19 -13.22
N ALA A 99 -7.43 -4.83 -12.23
CA ALA A 99 -6.16 -5.54 -12.42
C ALA A 99 -6.30 -6.76 -13.33
N GLU A 100 -7.40 -7.50 -13.19
CA GLU A 100 -7.71 -8.65 -14.05
C GLU A 100 -8.09 -8.19 -15.46
N ALA A 101 -8.96 -7.17 -15.59
CA ALA A 101 -9.34 -6.60 -16.89
C ALA A 101 -8.12 -6.11 -17.69
N ALA A 102 -7.17 -5.43 -17.06
CA ALA A 102 -5.94 -5.00 -17.72
C ALA A 102 -5.13 -6.19 -18.25
N ALA A 103 -5.04 -7.28 -17.48
CA ALA A 103 -4.28 -8.47 -17.86
C ALA A 103 -4.96 -9.27 -18.97
N GLU A 104 -6.28 -9.43 -18.92
CA GLU A 104 -7.08 -10.06 -19.98
C GLU A 104 -6.95 -9.29 -21.30
N LEU A 105 -7.03 -7.94 -21.25
CA LEU A 105 -6.83 -7.08 -22.41
C LEU A 105 -5.42 -7.20 -22.98
N LEU A 106 -4.39 -7.30 -22.14
CA LEU A 106 -3.03 -7.52 -22.59
C LEU A 106 -2.88 -8.88 -23.31
N GLN A 107 -3.47 -9.94 -22.76
CA GLN A 107 -3.43 -11.27 -23.37
C GLN A 107 -4.04 -11.31 -24.76
N VAL A 108 -5.20 -10.66 -24.97
CA VAL A 108 -5.85 -10.63 -26.29
C VAL A 108 -5.18 -9.67 -27.27
N SER A 109 -4.34 -8.75 -26.79
CA SER A 109 -3.60 -7.81 -27.65
C SER A 109 -2.41 -8.45 -28.37
N GLY A 110 -1.99 -9.66 -27.97
CA GLY A 110 -0.81 -10.34 -28.52
C GLY A 110 0.53 -9.73 -28.10
N ALA A 111 0.53 -8.85 -27.09
CA ALA A 111 1.75 -8.26 -26.54
C ALA A 111 2.64 -9.32 -25.86
N GLU A 112 3.95 -9.05 -25.82
CA GLU A 112 4.94 -9.97 -25.25
C GLU A 112 4.65 -10.26 -23.76
N PRO A 113 4.54 -11.56 -23.37
CA PRO A 113 4.16 -11.95 -22.01
C PRO A 113 5.25 -11.72 -20.96
N ASP A 114 6.49 -11.44 -21.38
CA ASP A 114 7.67 -11.14 -20.55
C ASP A 114 8.07 -9.65 -20.56
N GLY A 115 7.33 -8.82 -21.28
CA GLY A 115 7.59 -7.38 -21.37
C GLY A 115 7.29 -6.60 -20.08
N ALA A 116 7.79 -5.37 -20.03
CA ALA A 116 7.60 -4.43 -18.91
C ALA A 116 6.12 -4.20 -18.55
N THR A 117 5.22 -4.14 -19.54
CA THR A 117 3.78 -4.02 -19.29
C THR A 117 3.25 -5.25 -18.57
N ALA A 118 3.59 -6.46 -19.00
CA ALA A 118 3.19 -7.69 -18.33
C ALA A 118 3.74 -7.77 -16.90
N ALA A 119 4.97 -7.31 -16.68
CA ALA A 119 5.56 -7.20 -15.34
C ALA A 119 4.78 -6.25 -14.43
N LEU A 120 4.41 -5.06 -14.94
CA LEU A 120 3.59 -4.08 -14.23
C LEU A 120 2.22 -4.67 -13.83
N LEU A 121 1.51 -5.30 -14.77
CA LEU A 121 0.19 -5.88 -14.51
C LEU A 121 0.26 -7.03 -13.50
N THR A 122 1.27 -7.89 -13.62
CA THR A 122 1.54 -8.96 -12.65
C THR A 122 1.76 -8.37 -11.25
N ALA A 123 2.52 -7.27 -11.14
CA ALA A 123 2.73 -6.59 -9.87
C ALA A 123 1.42 -6.05 -9.26
N ARG A 124 0.51 -5.47 -10.07
CA ARG A 124 -0.81 -5.01 -9.60
C ARG A 124 -1.64 -6.16 -9.06
N ARG A 125 -1.69 -7.27 -9.80
CA ARG A 125 -2.45 -8.48 -9.45
C ARG A 125 -1.92 -9.16 -8.18
N ILE A 126 -0.59 -9.23 -8.00
CA ILE A 126 0.03 -9.73 -6.77
C ILE A 126 -0.29 -8.78 -5.60
N ALA A 127 -0.15 -7.46 -5.78
CA ALA A 127 -0.41 -6.50 -4.71
C ALA A 127 -1.85 -6.59 -4.17
N VAL A 128 -2.85 -6.73 -5.06
CA VAL A 128 -4.25 -6.89 -4.65
C VAL A 128 -4.46 -8.21 -3.90
N ARG A 129 -3.92 -9.33 -4.41
CA ARG A 129 -4.04 -10.64 -3.75
C ARG A 129 -3.39 -10.66 -2.35
N LEU A 130 -2.25 -10.00 -2.19
CA LEU A 130 -1.61 -9.84 -0.87
C LEU A 130 -2.49 -9.08 0.12
N ASP A 131 -3.20 -8.03 -0.33
CA ASP A 131 -4.10 -7.25 0.53
C ASP A 131 -5.43 -7.97 0.81
N LEU A 132 -5.81 -8.95 -0.03
CA LEU A 132 -6.94 -9.85 0.17
C LEU A 132 -6.59 -11.09 1.03
N GLY A 133 -5.30 -11.41 1.21
CA GLY A 133 -4.84 -12.63 1.88
C GLY A 133 -4.78 -13.88 0.99
N GLU A 134 -4.87 -13.71 -0.32
CA GLU A 134 -4.90 -14.83 -1.30
C GLU A 134 -3.48 -15.28 -1.68
N LEU A 135 -2.69 -15.72 -0.70
CA LEU A 135 -1.24 -16.00 -0.86
C LEU A 135 -0.99 -17.12 -1.88
N GLU A 136 -1.71 -18.23 -1.78
CA GLU A 136 -1.57 -19.37 -2.69
C GLU A 136 -1.93 -18.98 -4.14
N SER A 137 -2.96 -18.14 -4.31
CA SER A 137 -3.33 -17.61 -5.63
C SER A 137 -2.26 -16.68 -6.19
N ALA A 138 -1.65 -15.84 -5.34
CA ALA A 138 -0.58 -14.94 -5.76
C ALA A 138 0.68 -15.70 -6.18
N ASP A 139 1.01 -16.78 -5.47
CA ASP A 139 2.13 -17.67 -5.82
C ASP A 139 1.88 -18.43 -7.11
N ALA A 140 0.69 -19.01 -7.27
CA ALA A 140 0.31 -19.67 -8.52
C ALA A 140 0.35 -18.70 -9.71
N LEU A 141 -0.09 -17.45 -9.51
CA LEU A 141 0.00 -16.40 -10.51
C LEU A 141 1.46 -16.12 -10.89
N LEU A 142 2.35 -15.90 -9.92
CA LEU A 142 3.76 -15.63 -10.21
C LEU A 142 4.42 -16.81 -10.94
N ALA A 143 4.15 -18.04 -10.52
CA ALA A 143 4.69 -19.26 -11.12
C ALA A 143 4.24 -19.46 -12.58
N ALA A 144 3.07 -18.94 -12.96
CA ALA A 144 2.56 -18.96 -14.34
C ALA A 144 3.18 -17.89 -15.25
N THR A 145 4.09 -17.06 -14.73
CA THR A 145 4.76 -15.99 -15.49
C THR A 145 6.26 -16.24 -15.61
N PRO A 146 6.94 -15.66 -16.61
CA PRO A 146 8.41 -15.73 -16.72
C PRO A 146 9.13 -14.97 -15.59
N PHE A 147 8.40 -14.28 -14.71
CA PHE A 147 8.93 -13.40 -13.68
C PHE A 147 9.30 -14.10 -12.35
N GLY A 148 9.22 -15.43 -12.30
CA GLY A 148 9.69 -16.22 -11.16
C GLY A 148 11.21 -16.25 -11.02
N GLY A 149 11.95 -16.09 -12.13
CA GLY A 149 13.42 -16.13 -12.17
C GLY A 149 14.09 -14.78 -11.93
N ASP A 150 15.28 -14.55 -12.48
CA ASP A 150 15.94 -13.26 -12.37
C ASP A 150 15.16 -12.16 -13.10
N LEU A 151 14.87 -11.07 -12.39
CA LEU A 151 14.23 -9.91 -12.98
C LEU A 151 15.28 -8.94 -13.52
N PRO A 152 14.99 -8.25 -14.63
CA PRO A 152 15.82 -7.16 -15.11
C PRO A 152 15.95 -6.04 -14.06
N ASP A 153 17.00 -5.25 -14.19
CA ASP A 153 17.42 -4.23 -13.22
C ASP A 153 16.85 -2.84 -13.55
N GLU A 154 16.13 -2.72 -14.67
CA GLU A 154 15.47 -1.54 -15.21
C GLU A 154 14.37 -1.02 -14.27
N GLY A 155 13.98 0.24 -14.46
CA GLY A 155 13.03 0.91 -13.57
C GLY A 155 11.64 0.29 -13.59
N GLU A 156 11.28 -0.26 -14.74
CA GLU A 156 9.97 -0.82 -15.04
C GLU A 156 9.66 -2.08 -14.22
N TYR A 157 10.70 -2.82 -13.81
CA TYR A 157 10.56 -4.06 -13.02
C TYR A 157 10.59 -3.82 -11.51
N LEU A 158 10.86 -2.60 -11.04
CA LEU A 158 10.97 -2.32 -9.60
C LEU A 158 9.68 -2.61 -8.82
N LEU A 159 8.53 -2.28 -9.39
CA LEU A 159 7.26 -2.55 -8.71
C LEU A 159 7.01 -4.05 -8.59
N LEU A 160 7.28 -4.81 -9.64
CA LEU A 160 7.17 -6.25 -9.62
C LEU A 160 8.12 -6.87 -8.60
N ARG A 161 9.39 -6.45 -8.59
CA ARG A 161 10.38 -6.91 -7.62
C ARG A 161 9.93 -6.63 -6.18
N TYR A 162 9.40 -5.44 -5.91
CA TYR A 162 8.86 -5.09 -4.60
C TYR A 162 7.67 -5.98 -4.21
N THR A 163 6.70 -6.20 -5.10
CA THR A 163 5.54 -7.04 -4.81
C THR A 163 5.90 -8.52 -4.68
N ARG A 164 6.88 -8.98 -5.48
CA ARG A 164 7.43 -10.34 -5.42
C ARG A 164 8.17 -10.57 -4.11
N GLY A 165 8.99 -9.62 -3.68
CA GLY A 165 9.66 -9.70 -2.38
C GLY A 165 8.67 -9.78 -1.21
N ARG A 166 7.57 -9.02 -1.26
CA ARG A 166 6.46 -9.15 -0.29
C ARG A 166 5.79 -10.51 -0.33
N LEU A 167 5.54 -11.04 -1.54
CA LEU A 167 4.93 -12.35 -1.73
C LEU A 167 5.82 -13.47 -1.19
N HIS A 168 7.09 -13.51 -1.56
CA HIS A 168 8.05 -14.47 -1.01
C HIS A 168 8.09 -14.44 0.51
N ALA A 169 8.15 -13.25 1.11
CA ALA A 169 8.14 -13.12 2.56
C ALA A 169 6.85 -13.65 3.21
N ALA A 170 5.68 -13.35 2.61
CA ALA A 170 4.39 -13.83 3.11
C ALA A 170 4.24 -15.36 2.94
N SER A 171 4.82 -15.92 1.89
CA SER A 171 4.80 -17.35 1.57
C SER A 171 6.00 -18.11 2.14
N ALA A 172 6.39 -17.78 3.38
CA ALA A 172 7.45 -18.46 4.14
C ALA A 172 8.83 -18.57 3.45
N ARG A 173 9.16 -17.65 2.53
CA ARG A 173 10.48 -17.51 1.88
C ARG A 173 11.10 -16.14 2.21
N PRO A 174 11.40 -15.87 3.50
CA PRO A 174 11.85 -14.54 3.94
C PRO A 174 13.22 -14.14 3.37
N GLY A 175 14.11 -15.11 3.06
CA GLY A 175 15.40 -14.84 2.44
C GLY A 175 15.28 -14.30 1.01
N GLU A 176 14.49 -14.98 0.16
CA GLU A 176 14.16 -14.51 -1.19
C GLU A 176 13.44 -13.15 -1.13
N GLY A 177 12.50 -13.01 -0.20
CA GLY A 177 11.79 -11.76 0.03
C GLY A 177 12.70 -10.58 0.36
N LEU A 178 13.65 -10.78 1.28
CA LEU A 178 14.63 -9.75 1.63
C LEU A 178 15.58 -9.42 0.48
N ALA A 179 16.01 -10.42 -0.29
CA ALA A 179 16.89 -10.20 -1.43
C ALA A 179 16.24 -9.25 -2.46
N ASP A 180 14.97 -9.49 -2.81
CA ASP A 180 14.23 -8.61 -3.71
C ASP A 180 14.02 -7.21 -3.15
N LEU A 181 13.67 -7.10 -1.87
CA LEU A 181 13.41 -5.80 -1.23
C LEU A 181 14.68 -4.96 -1.08
N TYR A 182 15.81 -5.57 -0.74
CA TYR A 182 17.09 -4.87 -0.71
C TYR A 182 17.56 -4.49 -2.10
N ARG A 183 17.36 -5.36 -3.10
CA ARG A 183 17.67 -5.02 -4.49
C ARG A 183 16.85 -3.82 -4.95
N CYS A 184 15.57 -3.71 -4.59
CA CYS A 184 14.80 -2.48 -4.80
C CYS A 184 15.51 -1.25 -4.22
N GLY A 185 15.97 -1.33 -2.96
CA GLY A 185 16.72 -0.28 -2.29
C GLY A 185 17.99 0.15 -3.03
N GLU A 186 18.81 -0.82 -3.44
CA GLU A 186 20.03 -0.58 -4.23
C GLU A 186 19.70 0.16 -5.54
N ARG A 187 18.65 -0.26 -6.24
CA ARG A 187 18.27 0.31 -7.55
C ARG A 187 17.70 1.71 -7.43
N VAL A 188 16.89 2.02 -6.41
CA VAL A 188 16.38 3.40 -6.21
C VAL A 188 17.49 4.35 -5.74
N ALA A 189 18.45 3.85 -4.95
CA ALA A 189 19.63 4.63 -4.55
C ALA A 189 20.51 4.97 -5.76
N ALA A 190 20.80 3.99 -6.63
CA ALA A 190 21.59 4.20 -7.85
C ALA A 190 20.97 5.26 -8.78
N ARG A 191 19.63 5.36 -8.80
CA ARG A 191 18.88 6.34 -9.61
C ARG A 191 18.66 7.68 -8.91
N ARG A 192 19.07 7.85 -7.65
CA ARG A 192 18.77 9.03 -6.81
C ARG A 192 17.27 9.34 -6.76
N SER A 193 16.44 8.29 -6.80
CA SER A 193 14.98 8.38 -6.87
C SER A 193 14.31 7.71 -5.66
N ASP A 194 14.99 7.70 -4.52
CA ASP A 194 14.50 7.10 -3.29
C ASP A 194 13.37 7.95 -2.68
N HIS A 195 12.13 7.56 -2.97
CA HIS A 195 10.94 8.25 -2.54
C HIS A 195 9.98 7.28 -1.82
N PRO A 196 9.84 7.37 -0.48
CA PRO A 196 9.02 6.45 0.32
C PRO A 196 7.55 6.32 -0.11
N GLY A 197 7.00 7.35 -0.76
CA GLY A 197 5.63 7.34 -1.29
C GLY A 197 5.43 6.42 -2.51
N VAL A 198 6.50 6.13 -3.25
CA VAL A 198 6.42 5.37 -4.52
C VAL A 198 6.74 3.89 -4.28
N LEU A 199 7.86 3.61 -3.61
CA LEU A 199 8.34 2.24 -3.38
C LEU A 199 8.79 2.06 -1.92
N PRO A 200 7.90 1.63 -1.01
CA PRO A 200 8.19 1.55 0.43
C PRO A 200 8.94 0.26 0.79
N TRP A 201 10.09 0.06 0.15
CA TRP A 201 10.89 -1.14 0.30
C TRP A 201 11.44 -1.30 1.73
N ARG A 202 11.75 -0.20 2.45
CA ARG A 202 12.26 -0.25 3.82
C ARG A 202 11.19 -0.75 4.78
N SER A 203 9.96 -0.23 4.69
CA SER A 203 8.82 -0.74 5.48
C SER A 203 8.57 -2.23 5.24
N ALA A 204 8.63 -2.69 3.99
CA ALA A 204 8.49 -4.11 3.67
C ALA A 204 9.66 -4.93 4.25
N ALA A 205 10.92 -4.53 4.03
CA ALA A 205 12.09 -5.24 4.53
C ALA A 205 12.14 -5.27 6.07
N ALA A 206 11.79 -4.16 6.73
CA ALA A 206 11.69 -4.08 8.18
C ALA A 206 10.63 -5.05 8.74
N THR A 207 9.52 -5.24 8.03
CA THR A 207 8.51 -6.24 8.41
C THR A 207 9.10 -7.65 8.38
N VAL A 208 9.86 -7.99 7.34
CA VAL A 208 10.50 -9.32 7.23
C VAL A 208 11.58 -9.50 8.30
N LEU A 209 12.46 -8.51 8.49
CA LEU A 209 13.50 -8.55 9.52
C LEU A 209 12.92 -8.70 10.92
N ALA A 210 11.81 -8.04 11.22
CA ALA A 210 11.12 -8.18 12.50
C ALA A 210 10.63 -9.62 12.72
N GLY A 211 10.04 -10.25 11.69
CA GLY A 211 9.64 -11.67 11.73
C GLY A 211 10.82 -12.63 11.92
N LEU A 212 12.00 -12.27 11.40
CA LEU A 212 13.24 -13.03 11.60
C LEU A 212 13.94 -12.73 12.96
N GLY A 213 13.36 -11.89 13.81
CA GLY A 213 13.95 -11.51 15.09
C GLY A 213 15.09 -10.48 14.99
N ALA A 214 15.38 -9.94 13.81
CA ALA A 214 16.41 -8.91 13.58
C ALA A 214 15.88 -7.50 13.89
N ALA A 215 15.38 -7.30 15.12
CA ALA A 215 14.65 -6.09 15.53
C ALA A 215 15.46 -4.80 15.36
N GLU A 216 16.76 -4.80 15.67
CA GLU A 216 17.60 -3.60 15.49
C GLU A 216 17.75 -3.20 14.01
N ALA A 217 17.90 -4.18 13.12
CA ALA A 217 18.00 -3.91 11.69
C ALA A 217 16.66 -3.41 11.13
N ALA A 218 15.55 -4.00 11.56
CA ALA A 218 14.21 -3.54 11.24
C ALA A 218 13.98 -2.09 11.71
N GLU A 219 14.38 -1.77 12.93
CA GLU A 219 14.22 -0.44 13.52
C GLU A 219 15.02 0.62 12.76
N ARG A 220 16.27 0.32 12.37
CA ARG A 220 17.08 1.25 11.58
C ARG A 220 16.42 1.59 10.25
N LEU A 221 15.95 0.57 9.51
CA LEU A 221 15.31 0.77 8.21
C LEU A 221 14.02 1.59 8.32
N VAL A 222 13.15 1.26 9.28
CA VAL A 222 11.88 1.97 9.43
C VAL A 222 12.08 3.40 9.97
N ALA A 223 13.05 3.61 10.87
CA ALA A 223 13.40 4.95 11.34
C ALA A 223 13.91 5.85 10.21
N GLU A 224 14.68 5.29 9.27
CA GLU A 224 15.11 6.00 8.06
C GLU A 224 13.91 6.38 7.18
N GLU A 225 12.97 5.46 6.93
CA GLU A 225 11.76 5.75 6.15
C GLU A 225 10.88 6.80 6.82
N VAL A 226 10.75 6.78 8.15
CA VAL A 226 10.07 7.82 8.94
C VAL A 226 10.77 9.18 8.74
N ALA A 227 12.09 9.24 8.88
CA ALA A 227 12.85 10.48 8.72
C ALA A 227 12.70 11.07 7.31
N LEU A 228 12.81 10.23 6.27
CA LEU A 228 12.59 10.64 4.88
C LEU A 228 11.15 11.13 4.67
N SER A 229 10.15 10.40 5.16
CA SER A 229 8.74 10.77 5.00
C SER A 229 8.42 12.09 5.69
N ARG A 230 8.98 12.35 6.88
CA ARG A 230 8.86 13.64 7.57
C ARG A 230 9.53 14.77 6.80
N ARG A 231 10.76 14.55 6.32
CA ARG A 231 11.52 15.54 5.53
C ARG A 231 10.77 15.97 4.26
N HIS A 232 10.11 15.02 3.60
CA HIS A 232 9.40 15.26 2.34
C HIS A 232 7.91 15.60 2.53
N GLY A 233 7.38 15.57 3.76
CA GLY A 233 5.97 15.86 4.03
C GLY A 233 5.01 14.81 3.48
N LEU A 234 5.44 13.54 3.41
CA LEU A 234 4.69 12.44 2.82
C LEU A 234 3.79 11.76 3.86
N ALA A 235 2.59 12.32 4.10
CA ALA A 235 1.70 11.87 5.17
C ALA A 235 1.39 10.36 5.11
N SER A 236 0.99 9.83 3.95
CA SER A 236 0.68 8.40 3.84
C SER A 236 1.88 7.48 4.01
N ALA A 237 3.05 7.89 3.50
CA ALA A 237 4.27 7.12 3.67
C ALA A 237 4.72 7.13 5.13
N LEU A 238 4.61 8.28 5.80
CA LEU A 238 4.88 8.41 7.22
C LEU A 238 3.97 7.50 8.05
N GLY A 239 2.65 7.54 7.79
CA GLY A 239 1.67 6.71 8.49
C GLY A 239 1.98 5.22 8.37
N ARG A 240 2.30 4.74 7.15
CA ARG A 240 2.73 3.36 6.92
C ARG A 240 4.02 3.03 7.68
N ALA A 241 5.05 3.88 7.60
CA ALA A 241 6.33 3.63 8.25
C ALA A 241 6.17 3.61 9.79
N LEU A 242 5.41 4.54 10.36
CA LEU A 242 5.09 4.57 11.80
C LEU A 242 4.33 3.33 12.26
N ARG A 243 3.42 2.79 11.43
CA ARG A 243 2.72 1.52 11.71
C ARG A 243 3.71 0.37 11.85
N ILE A 244 4.67 0.25 10.93
CA ILE A 244 5.71 -0.78 11.00
C ILE A 244 6.64 -0.54 12.20
N GLN A 245 7.04 0.70 12.45
CA GLN A 245 7.85 1.08 13.62
C GLN A 245 7.15 0.71 14.93
N GLY A 246 5.83 0.87 15.00
CA GLY A 246 5.03 0.47 16.14
C GLY A 246 5.06 -1.03 16.43
N ARG A 247 5.20 -1.86 15.40
CA ARG A 247 5.33 -3.32 15.51
C ARG A 247 6.75 -3.77 15.86
N VAL A 248 7.76 -3.02 15.40
CA VAL A 248 9.17 -3.33 15.66
C VAL A 248 9.58 -2.94 17.07
N ARG A 249 9.12 -1.78 17.57
CA ARG A 249 9.50 -1.28 18.89
C ARG A 249 8.66 -1.93 19.99
N PRO A 250 9.29 -2.38 21.10
CA PRO A 250 8.55 -2.91 22.23
C PRO A 250 7.89 -1.80 23.07
N GLY A 251 6.83 -2.18 23.80
CA GLY A 251 6.29 -1.38 24.89
C GLY A 251 5.70 -0.03 24.46
N LEU A 252 5.95 1.00 25.26
CA LEU A 252 5.34 2.33 25.11
C LEU A 252 5.74 3.00 23.79
N ALA A 253 7.02 2.91 23.39
CA ALA A 253 7.51 3.55 22.17
C ALA A 253 6.85 2.98 20.90
N GLY A 254 6.61 1.67 20.86
CA GLY A 254 5.86 1.04 19.77
C GLY A 254 4.41 1.50 19.73
N LYS A 255 3.76 1.54 20.89
CA LYS A 255 2.40 2.04 21.03
C LYS A 255 2.26 3.50 20.55
N GLU A 256 3.15 4.39 20.99
CA GLU A 256 3.14 5.82 20.59
C GLU A 256 3.33 5.99 19.07
N SER A 257 4.21 5.18 18.47
CA SER A 257 4.41 5.18 17.02
C SER A 257 3.15 4.73 16.27
N ALA A 258 2.45 3.70 16.77
CA ALA A 258 1.18 3.25 16.20
C ALA A 258 0.02 4.25 16.40
N GLU A 259 -0.03 4.96 17.54
CA GLU A 259 -1.00 6.05 17.76
C GLU A 259 -0.73 7.24 16.83
N GLU A 260 0.54 7.59 16.56
CA GLU A 260 0.91 8.58 15.55
C GLU A 260 0.52 8.12 14.14
N ALA A 261 0.77 6.84 13.80
CA ALA A 261 0.37 6.27 12.51
C ALA A 261 -1.13 6.46 12.23
N VAL A 262 -1.99 6.10 13.20
CA VAL A 262 -3.45 6.28 13.08
C VAL A 262 -3.80 7.76 12.89
N ARG A 263 -3.26 8.66 13.72
CA ARG A 263 -3.52 10.12 13.61
C ARG A 263 -3.15 10.67 12.24
N VAL A 264 -1.98 10.29 11.71
CA VAL A 264 -1.53 10.75 10.40
C VAL A 264 -2.43 10.21 9.29
N LEU A 265 -2.75 8.91 9.32
CA LEU A 265 -3.54 8.25 8.28
C LEU A 265 -5.02 8.67 8.27
N GLN A 266 -5.58 9.13 9.39
CA GLN A 266 -6.91 9.73 9.44
C GLN A 266 -7.02 10.98 8.54
N GLY A 267 -5.91 11.68 8.30
CA GLY A 267 -5.84 12.83 7.41
C GLY A 267 -5.57 12.50 5.94
N THR A 268 -5.47 11.22 5.55
CA THR A 268 -5.13 10.81 4.19
C THR A 268 -6.24 9.95 3.56
N PRO A 269 -6.30 9.86 2.21
CA PRO A 269 -7.28 9.00 1.55
C PRO A 269 -6.94 7.50 1.63
N ARG A 270 -5.89 7.09 2.35
CA ARG A 270 -5.39 5.70 2.40
C ARG A 270 -6.19 4.83 3.37
N ARG A 271 -7.45 4.56 3.06
CA ARG A 271 -8.38 3.83 3.94
C ARG A 271 -7.84 2.45 4.36
N PHE A 272 -7.27 1.68 3.44
CA PHE A 272 -6.72 0.36 3.75
C PHE A 272 -5.51 0.40 4.72
N GLU A 273 -4.64 1.41 4.59
CA GLU A 273 -3.52 1.60 5.52
C GLU A 273 -4.03 2.07 6.89
N LEU A 274 -5.05 2.93 6.93
CA LEU A 274 -5.70 3.34 8.18
C LEU A 274 -6.32 2.14 8.91
N ALA A 275 -7.06 1.29 8.19
CA ALA A 275 -7.62 0.06 8.74
C ALA A 275 -6.51 -0.83 9.32
N SER A 276 -5.42 -1.01 8.56
CA SER A 276 -4.25 -1.78 9.01
C SER A 276 -3.62 -1.19 10.27
N ALA A 277 -3.48 0.14 10.36
CA ALA A 277 -2.92 0.83 11.52
C ALA A 277 -3.80 0.71 12.77
N LEU A 278 -5.12 0.82 12.62
CA LEU A 278 -6.08 0.61 13.71
C LEU A 278 -5.99 -0.84 14.24
N VAL A 279 -5.95 -1.83 13.35
CA VAL A 279 -5.85 -3.24 13.74
C VAL A 279 -4.52 -3.52 14.45
N ASP A 280 -3.39 -3.01 13.93
CA ASP A 280 -2.07 -3.16 14.56
C ASP A 280 -2.02 -2.46 15.94
N LEU A 281 -2.57 -1.24 16.07
CA LEU A 281 -2.66 -0.52 17.35
C LEU A 281 -3.54 -1.28 18.37
N GLY A 282 -4.66 -1.86 17.90
CA GLY A 282 -5.52 -2.70 18.72
C GLY A 282 -4.78 -3.91 19.31
N GLY A 283 -3.94 -4.57 18.52
CA GLY A 283 -3.04 -5.63 18.96
C GLY A 283 -2.07 -5.16 20.05
N LEU A 284 -1.39 -4.03 19.82
CA LEU A 284 -0.46 -3.43 20.80
C LEU A 284 -1.16 -3.05 22.12
N LEU A 285 -2.38 -2.50 22.06
CA LEU A 285 -3.18 -2.17 23.23
C LEU A 285 -3.59 -3.43 24.02
N ASN A 286 -3.89 -4.53 23.34
CA ASN A 286 -4.16 -5.81 23.97
C ASN A 286 -2.93 -6.36 24.71
N LEU A 287 -1.75 -6.29 24.10
CA LEU A 287 -0.48 -6.66 24.73
C LEU A 287 -0.20 -5.81 25.97
N ALA A 288 -0.48 -4.51 25.91
CA ALA A 288 -0.40 -3.58 27.05
C ALA A 288 -1.54 -3.72 28.08
N ARG A 289 -2.38 -4.76 27.98
CA ARG A 289 -3.54 -5.04 28.84
C ARG A 289 -4.58 -3.89 28.90
N ARG A 290 -4.63 -3.02 27.88
CA ARG A 290 -5.57 -1.89 27.76
C ARG A 290 -6.86 -2.31 27.03
N ARG A 291 -7.49 -3.40 27.47
CA ARG A 291 -8.62 -4.05 26.77
C ARG A 291 -9.79 -3.12 26.36
N PRO A 292 -10.25 -2.16 27.19
CA PRO A 292 -11.33 -1.25 26.78
C PRO A 292 -10.94 -0.32 25.61
N GLN A 293 -9.68 0.13 25.58
CA GLN A 293 -9.15 0.95 24.48
C GLN A 293 -8.96 0.09 23.23
N ALA A 294 -8.38 -1.10 23.38
CA ALA A 294 -8.18 -2.05 22.29
C ALA A 294 -9.49 -2.37 21.57
N ARG A 295 -10.56 -2.70 22.31
CA ARG A 295 -11.87 -3.01 21.71
C ARG A 295 -12.46 -1.87 20.89
N ARG A 296 -12.25 -0.62 21.29
CA ARG A 296 -12.74 0.54 20.55
C ARG A 296 -12.00 0.69 19.22
N VAL A 297 -10.68 0.67 19.27
CA VAL A 297 -9.81 0.80 18.09
C VAL A 297 -10.01 -0.38 17.13
N LEU A 298 -10.12 -1.61 17.65
CA LEU A 298 -10.37 -2.81 16.85
C LEU A 298 -11.73 -2.80 16.17
N ARG A 299 -12.76 -2.19 16.78
CA ARG A 299 -14.08 -2.06 16.15
C ARG A 299 -14.00 -1.14 14.94
N GLU A 300 -13.40 0.04 15.09
CA GLU A 300 -13.18 0.98 13.98
C GLU A 300 -12.33 0.35 12.87
N GLY A 301 -11.26 -0.36 13.25
CA GLY A 301 -10.42 -1.10 12.30
C GLY A 301 -11.16 -2.22 11.57
N LEU A 302 -12.04 -2.94 12.26
CA LEU A 302 -12.87 -3.99 11.67
C LEU A 302 -13.90 -3.40 10.69
N GLU A 303 -14.64 -2.37 11.10
CA GLU A 303 -15.61 -1.69 10.23
C GLU A 303 -14.94 -1.19 8.94
N LEU A 304 -13.78 -0.53 9.07
CA LEU A 304 -13.03 -0.04 7.90
C LEU A 304 -12.44 -1.18 7.05
N ALA A 305 -12.04 -2.30 7.65
CA ALA A 305 -11.56 -3.47 6.93
C ALA A 305 -12.68 -4.15 6.12
N GLU A 306 -13.89 -4.24 6.68
CA GLU A 306 -15.09 -4.72 5.99
C GLU A 306 -15.46 -3.80 4.83
N GLU A 307 -15.46 -2.48 5.04
CA GLU A 307 -15.66 -1.49 3.98
C GLU A 307 -14.61 -1.60 2.86
N CYS A 308 -13.36 -1.91 3.21
CA CYS A 308 -12.31 -2.11 2.21
C CYS A 308 -12.41 -3.46 1.48
N GLY A 309 -13.24 -4.39 1.97
CA GLY A 309 -13.37 -5.74 1.41
C GLY A 309 -12.11 -6.59 1.56
N SER A 310 -11.39 -6.49 2.69
CA SER A 310 -10.20 -7.33 2.98
C SER A 310 -10.53 -8.43 4.01
N PRO A 311 -10.75 -9.69 3.58
CA PRO A 311 -11.04 -10.80 4.50
C PRO A 311 -9.91 -11.04 5.51
N GLU A 312 -8.66 -11.00 5.04
CA GLU A 312 -7.47 -11.16 5.88
C GLU A 312 -7.41 -10.14 7.03
N LEU A 313 -7.67 -8.86 6.71
CA LEU A 313 -7.62 -7.82 7.73
C LEU A 313 -8.79 -7.93 8.73
N VAL A 314 -9.97 -8.34 8.24
CA VAL A 314 -11.14 -8.65 9.06
C VAL A 314 -10.84 -9.79 10.03
N ASP A 315 -10.26 -10.89 9.54
CA ASP A 315 -9.93 -12.05 10.36
C ASP A 315 -8.85 -11.73 11.38
N ARG A 316 -7.84 -10.94 11.01
CA ARG A 316 -6.84 -10.43 11.94
C ARG A 316 -7.46 -9.56 13.04
N ALA A 317 -8.36 -8.65 12.69
CA ALA A 317 -9.07 -7.80 13.66
C ALA A 317 -9.91 -8.64 14.64
N ARG A 318 -10.64 -9.64 14.12
CA ARG A 318 -11.44 -10.59 14.92
C ARG A 318 -10.56 -11.46 15.82
N GLY A 319 -9.40 -11.89 15.33
CA GLY A 319 -8.39 -12.61 16.10
C GLY A 319 -7.96 -11.82 17.35
N TYR A 320 -7.59 -10.55 17.16
CA TYR A 320 -7.27 -9.66 18.28
C TYR A 320 -8.47 -9.40 19.20
N TYR A 321 -9.68 -9.29 18.64
CA TYR A 321 -10.90 -9.10 19.43
C TYR A 321 -11.18 -10.30 20.35
N ALA A 322 -10.90 -11.51 19.87
CA ALA A 322 -10.97 -12.76 20.64
C ALA A 322 -9.80 -12.96 21.62
N GLY A 323 -8.82 -12.06 21.63
CA GLY A 323 -7.64 -12.14 22.50
C GLY A 323 -6.55 -13.10 22.00
N ARG A 324 -6.62 -13.55 20.74
CA ARG A 324 -5.53 -14.31 20.10
C ARG A 324 -4.48 -13.33 19.60
N SER A 325 -3.20 -13.58 19.89
CA SER A 325 -2.11 -12.90 19.18
C SER A 325 -1.93 -13.55 17.80
N PRO A 326 -1.46 -12.83 16.78
CA PRO A 326 -1.25 -13.40 15.46
C PRO A 326 -0.17 -14.47 15.56
N ALA A 327 -0.29 -15.52 14.75
CA ALA A 327 0.85 -16.38 14.48
C ALA A 327 1.95 -15.51 13.86
N SER A 328 3.16 -15.63 14.41
CA SER A 328 4.36 -14.89 13.98
C SER A 328 4.82 -15.35 12.61
#